data_AF-A0A558EZ13-F1
#
_entry.id   AF-A0A558EZ13-F1
#
_cell.length_a   1.000
_cell.length_b   1.000
_cell.length_c   1.000
_cell.angle_alpha   90.00
_cell.angle_beta   90.00
_cell.angle_gamma   90.00
#
_symmetry.space_group_name_H-M   'P 1'
#
loop_
_entity.id
_entity.type
_entity.pdbx_description
1 polymer ?
#
loop_
_entity_poly.entity_id
_entity_poly.type
_entity_poly.pdbx_seq_one_letter_code
_entity_poly.pdbx_strand_id
1 'polypeptide(L)' 'ILISGDTLDGADRAGLPAGYLLPPPALFNDDHKAAEINLYDLLQYDFETLLVFHGSHVFEDPKGKLDDFLVEREWDPRPE' A
#
# COMPACT_ATOMS: atom_id res chain seq x y z
N ILE A 1 5.16 2.43 -13.18
CA ILE A 1 4.69 1.11 -12.69
C ILE A 1 5.48 0.80 -11.41
N LEU A 2 4.80 0.47 -10.33
CA LEU A 2 5.38 -0.03 -9.08
C LEU A 2 5.09 -1.53 -8.96
N ILE A 3 6.09 -2.35 -8.64
CA ILE A 3 5.92 -3.77 -8.31
C ILE A 3 6.16 -3.90 -6.81
N SER A 4 5.08 -3.99 -6.02
CA SER A 4 5.16 -4.00 -4.56
C SER A 4 5.40 -5.40 -3.99
N GLY A 5 5.21 -6.46 -4.79
CA GLY A 5 5.29 -7.84 -4.29
C GLY A 5 4.31 -8.06 -3.15
N ASP A 6 4.81 -8.53 -2.01
CA ASP A 6 4.03 -8.77 -0.77
C ASP A 6 4.03 -7.55 0.18
N THR A 7 4.61 -6.41 -0.19
CA THR A 7 4.53 -5.17 0.62
C THR A 7 3.13 -4.58 0.63
N LEU A 8 2.28 -4.95 -0.33
CA LEU A 8 0.86 -4.60 -0.40
C LEU A 8 0.11 -5.78 -1.02
N ASP A 9 -1.10 -6.03 -0.55
CA ASP A 9 -2.03 -7.00 -1.13
C ASP A 9 -3.18 -6.27 -1.84
N GLY A 10 -3.72 -6.89 -2.89
CA GLY A 10 -5.03 -6.51 -3.43
C GLY A 10 -6.12 -6.86 -2.43
N ALA A 11 -7.02 -5.91 -2.14
CA ALA A 11 -8.00 -6.04 -1.06
C ALA A 11 -8.99 -7.22 -1.24
N ASP A 12 -9.22 -7.64 -2.47
CA ASP A 12 -10.03 -8.81 -2.83
C ASP A 12 -9.46 -10.14 -2.33
N ARG A 13 -8.16 -10.20 -1.99
CA ARG A 13 -7.60 -11.33 -1.22
C ARG A 13 -8.31 -11.52 0.13
N ALA A 14 -8.77 -10.44 0.74
CA ALA A 14 -9.53 -10.44 2.00
C ALA A 14 -11.06 -10.52 1.78
N GLY A 15 -11.52 -10.73 0.55
CA GLY A 15 -12.95 -10.73 0.20
C GLY A 15 -13.57 -9.33 0.08
N LEU A 16 -12.76 -8.27 0.03
CA LEU A 16 -13.20 -6.90 -0.20
C LEU A 16 -13.31 -6.59 -1.71
N PRO A 17 -13.86 -5.43 -2.12
CA PRO A 17 -13.89 -5.05 -3.52
C PRO A 17 -12.50 -5.02 -4.16
N ALA A 18 -12.40 -5.49 -5.40
CA ALA A 18 -11.16 -5.41 -6.19
C ALA A 18 -10.77 -3.96 -6.50
N GLY A 19 -9.49 -3.74 -6.77
CA GLY A 19 -8.96 -2.43 -7.15
C GLY A 19 -8.59 -1.52 -5.98
N TYR A 20 -8.61 -2.03 -4.74
CA TYR A 20 -8.11 -1.38 -3.52
C TYR A 20 -6.91 -2.15 -2.94
N LEU A 21 -6.18 -1.52 -2.03
CA LEU A 21 -4.95 -2.04 -1.43
C LEU A 21 -5.16 -2.35 0.06
N LEU A 22 -4.41 -3.33 0.56
CA LEU A 22 -4.26 -3.61 1.98
C LEU A 22 -2.77 -3.73 2.33
N PRO A 23 -2.38 -3.36 3.56
CA PRO A 23 -1.06 -3.67 4.07
C PRO A 23 -0.92 -5.19 4.27
N PRO A 24 0.31 -5.71 4.30
CA PRO A 24 0.54 -7.12 4.52
C PRO A 24 0.07 -7.51 5.92
N PRO A 25 -0.51 -8.71 6.10
CA PRO A 25 -0.92 -9.18 7.41
C PRO A 25 0.23 -9.12 8.41
N ALA A 26 -0.04 -8.68 9.64
CA ALA A 26 0.97 -8.54 10.70
C ALA A 26 1.80 -9.82 10.94
N LEU A 27 1.23 -11.00 10.65
CA LEU A 27 1.90 -12.31 10.74
C LEU A 27 3.17 -12.42 9.87
N PHE A 28 3.26 -11.64 8.79
CA PHE A 28 4.36 -11.69 7.82
C PHE A 28 5.31 -10.49 7.93
N ASN A 29 5.17 -9.68 8.99
CA ASN A 29 6.02 -8.53 9.25
C ASN A 29 6.84 -8.75 10.53
N ASP A 30 8.09 -8.27 10.54
CA ASP A 30 8.94 -8.25 11.75
C ASP A 30 8.52 -7.10 12.68
N ASP A 31 8.31 -5.90 12.13
CA ASP A 31 7.73 -4.74 12.80
C ASP A 31 6.62 -4.15 11.93
N HIS A 32 5.37 -4.39 12.37
CA HIS A 32 4.19 -3.94 11.63
C HIS A 32 4.07 -2.41 11.58
N LYS A 33 4.49 -1.71 12.65
CA LYS A 33 4.46 -0.25 12.70
C LYS A 33 5.47 0.33 11.73
N ALA A 34 6.70 -0.19 11.72
CA ALA A 34 7.71 0.26 10.77
C ALA A 34 7.30 -0.02 9.32
N ALA A 35 6.68 -1.17 9.05
CA ALA A 35 6.16 -1.52 7.73
C ALA A 35 5.11 -0.49 7.23
N GLU A 36 4.16 -0.13 8.07
CA GLU A 36 3.14 0.88 7.76
C GLU A 36 3.75 2.26 7.48
N ILE A 37 4.70 2.71 8.32
CA ILE A 37 5.40 3.99 8.13
C ILE A 37 6.17 4.02 6.81
N ASN A 38 6.84 2.92 6.44
CA ASN A 38 7.62 2.84 5.21
C ASN A 38 6.74 2.92 3.95
N LEU A 39 5.43 2.66 4.02
CA LEU A 39 4.53 2.82 2.87
C LEU A 39 4.45 4.28 2.40
N TYR A 40 4.64 5.24 3.29
CA TYR A 40 4.67 6.65 2.92
C TYR A 40 5.85 7.00 1.97
N ASP A 41 6.94 6.23 1.99
CA ASP A 41 8.07 6.42 1.06
C ASP A 41 7.63 6.14 -0.38
N LEU A 42 6.68 5.23 -0.58
CA LEU A 42 6.18 4.88 -1.91
C LEU A 42 5.51 6.08 -2.59
N LEU A 43 4.82 6.94 -1.83
CA LEU A 43 4.14 8.13 -2.36
C LEU A 43 5.09 9.15 -3.03
N GLN A 44 6.39 9.08 -2.72
CA GLN A 44 7.42 9.95 -3.31
C GLN A 44 7.75 9.57 -4.77
N TYR A 45 7.48 8.34 -5.16
CA TYR A 45 7.76 7.85 -6.51
C TYR A 45 6.59 8.14 -7.45
N ASP A 46 6.89 8.20 -8.74
CA ASP A 46 5.90 8.37 -9.80
C ASP A 46 5.45 7.01 -10.35
N PHE A 47 4.16 6.68 -10.19
CA PHE A 47 3.58 5.46 -10.70
C PHE A 47 2.07 5.57 -10.94
N GLU A 48 1.64 5.04 -12.09
CA GLU A 48 0.23 4.98 -12.50
C GLU A 48 -0.35 3.55 -12.46
N THR A 49 0.46 2.56 -12.07
CA THR A 49 0.05 1.16 -11.93
C THR A 49 0.83 0.54 -10.78
N LEU A 50 0.15 -0.26 -9.96
CA LEU A 50 0.72 -1.00 -8.84
C LEU A 50 0.39 -2.49 -8.96
N LEU A 51 1.45 -3.30 -9.04
CA LEU A 51 1.39 -4.75 -9.19
C LEU A 51 1.74 -5.43 -7.86
N VAL A 52 0.78 -6.18 -7.33
CA VAL A 52 0.87 -6.98 -6.10
C VAL A 52 1.06 -8.46 -6.42
N PHE A 53 1.57 -9.24 -5.47
CA PHE A 53 1.69 -10.70 -5.66
C PHE A 53 0.35 -11.44 -5.39
N HIS A 54 -0.47 -10.90 -4.49
CA HIS A 54 -1.74 -11.50 -4.11
C HIS A 54 -2.91 -10.51 -4.24
N GLY A 55 -4.07 -11.02 -4.66
CA GLY A 55 -5.22 -10.18 -5.00
C GLY A 55 -5.07 -9.51 -6.37
N SER A 56 -5.96 -8.57 -6.65
CA SER A 56 -6.00 -7.82 -7.91
C SER A 56 -5.02 -6.66 -7.91
N HIS A 57 -4.33 -6.47 -9.04
CA HIS A 57 -3.52 -5.28 -9.31
C HIS A 57 -4.37 -4.01 -9.38
N VAL A 58 -3.73 -2.85 -9.22
CA VAL A 58 -4.39 -1.54 -9.31
C VAL A 58 -3.84 -0.76 -10.49
N PHE A 59 -4.70 -0.51 -11.47
CA PHE A 59 -4.37 0.23 -12.71
C PHE A 59 -4.91 1.66 -12.72
N GLU A 60 -5.85 1.98 -11.83
CA GLU A 60 -6.51 3.28 -11.77
C GLU A 60 -6.22 3.92 -10.41
N ASP A 61 -5.60 5.09 -10.44
CA ASP A 61 -5.22 5.93 -9.29
C ASP A 61 -4.64 5.14 -8.09
N PRO A 62 -3.55 4.38 -8.28
CA PRO A 62 -2.98 3.60 -7.18
C PRO A 62 -2.34 4.47 -6.10
N LYS A 63 -1.86 5.68 -6.46
CA LYS A 63 -1.30 6.63 -5.48
C LYS A 63 -2.40 7.21 -4.58
N GLY A 64 -3.51 7.68 -5.15
CA GLY A 64 -4.64 8.17 -4.36
C GLY A 64 -5.18 7.10 -3.42
N LYS A 65 -5.33 5.87 -3.90
CA LYS A 65 -5.79 4.75 -3.06
C LYS A 65 -4.81 4.35 -1.95
N LEU A 66 -3.51 4.45 -2.19
CA LEU A 66 -2.52 4.23 -1.13
C LEU A 66 -2.54 5.37 -0.11
N ASP A 67 -2.66 6.62 -0.58
CA ASP A 67 -2.77 7.81 0.29
C ASP A 67 -4.04 7.76 1.16
N ASP A 68 -5.18 7.36 0.57
CA ASP A 68 -6.45 7.15 1.27
C ASP A 68 -6.34 6.10 2.39
N PHE A 69 -5.55 5.05 2.18
CA PHE A 69 -5.30 4.03 3.19
C PHE A 69 -4.46 4.55 4.36
N LEU A 70 -3.45 5.38 4.09
CA LEU A 70 -2.47 5.80 5.10
C LEU A 70 -3.00 6.86 6.09
N VAL A 71 -4.11 7.53 5.75
CA VAL A 71 -4.89 8.53 6.52
C VAL A 71 -4.05 9.65 7.16
N GLU A 72 -4.33 10.87 6.68
CA GLU A 72 -3.84 12.18 7.12
C GLU A 72 -2.31 12.31 7.16
N ARG A 73 -1.75 12.81 6.05
CA ARG A 73 -0.35 13.28 5.93
C ARG A 73 0.10 14.20 7.08
N GLU A 74 -0.82 14.78 7.83
CA GLU A 74 -0.57 15.53 9.08
C GLU A 74 0.04 14.68 10.20
N TRP A 75 -0.11 13.35 10.14
CA TRP A 75 0.38 12.39 11.12
C TRP A 75 1.56 11.57 10.59
N ASP A 76 2.11 11.94 9.42
CA ASP A 76 3.31 11.31 8.86
C ASP A 76 4.42 11.39 9.91
N PRO A 77 4.81 10.24 10.52
CA PRO A 77 5.73 10.25 11.66
C PRO A 77 7.19 10.34 11.21
N ARG A 78 7.44 10.43 9.90
CA ARG A 78 8.79 10.56 9.35
C ARG A 78 9.30 12.00 9.53
N PRO A 79 10.61 12.20 9.75
CA PRO A 79 11.19 13.53 9.79
C PRO A 79 11.05 14.25 8.45
N GLU A 80 10.88 15.58 8.46
CA GLU A 80 10.92 16.45 7.26
C GLU A 80 12.25 16.35 6.49
#